data_AF-A0A4Q6FEK1-F1
#
_entry.id   AF-A0A4Q6FEK1-F1
#
_cell.length_a   1.000
_cell.length_b   1.000
_cell.length_c   1.000
_cell.angle_alpha   90.00
_cell.angle_beta   90.00
_cell.angle_gamma   90.00
#
_symmetry.space_group_name_H-M   'P 1'
#
loop_
_entity.id
_entity.type
_entity.pdbx_description
1 polymer ?
#
loop_
_entity_poly.entity_id
_entity_poly.type
_entity_poly.pdbx_seq_one_letter_code
_entity_poly.pdbx_strand_id
1 'polypeptide(L)'
;MHEGALCEIVLKEIDGIDDERRREAIRLYLLEDLSLKEVSETLGVNLSTLTTWISRFRQKLQFKLVEEESGQREDETLSLKVKEVCP
;
A
#
# COMPACT_ATOMS: atom_id res chain seq x y z
N MET A 1 -8.74 6.01 18.09
CA MET A 1 -9.14 6.31 16.70
C MET A 1 -7.89 6.71 15.91
N HIS A 2 -7.05 5.74 15.51
CA HIS A 2 -5.81 5.99 14.76
C HIS A 2 -5.87 5.49 13.30
N GLU A 3 -7.04 5.04 12.82
CA GLU A 3 -7.23 4.59 11.44
C GLU A 3 -7.27 5.73 10.41
N GLY A 4 -7.51 6.98 10.82
CA GLY A 4 -7.63 8.11 9.89
C GLY A 4 -6.31 8.62 9.30
N ALA A 5 -5.22 8.60 10.09
CA ALA A 5 -3.94 9.18 9.68
C ALA A 5 -3.22 8.30 8.63
N LEU A 6 -3.35 6.98 8.75
CA LEU A 6 -2.76 6.04 7.79
C LEU A 6 -3.44 6.16 6.41
N CYS A 7 -4.77 6.31 6.38
CA CYS A 7 -5.53 6.51 5.15
C CYS A 7 -5.12 7.77 4.41
N GLU A 8 -4.86 8.88 5.11
CA GLU A 8 -4.46 10.14 4.46
C GLU A 8 -3.11 10.03 3.75
N ILE A 9 -2.11 9.42 4.40
CA ILE A 9 -0.79 9.19 3.80
C ILE A 9 -0.89 8.26 2.58
N VAL A 10 -1.66 7.17 2.71
CA VAL A 10 -1.89 6.21 1.62
C VAL A 10 -2.57 6.89 0.43
N LEU A 11 -3.62 7.68 0.66
CA LEU A 11 -4.35 8.39 -0.40
C LEU A 11 -3.45 9.39 -1.14
N LYS A 12 -2.64 10.15 -0.41
CA LYS A 12 -1.69 11.10 -1.00
C LYS A 12 -0.63 10.40 -1.86
N GLU A 13 -0.14 9.24 -1.40
CA GLU A 13 0.83 8.46 -2.17
C GLU A 13 0.22 7.79 -3.40
N ILE A 14 -1.05 7.37 -3.33
CA ILE A 14 -1.79 6.85 -4.49
C ILE A 14 -1.96 7.96 -5.53
N ASP A 15 -2.41 9.16 -5.12
CA ASP A 15 -2.61 10.30 -6.02
C ASP A 15 -1.33 10.69 -6.77
N GLY A 16 -0.18 10.61 -6.10
CA GLY A 16 1.13 10.87 -6.70
C GLY A 16 1.65 9.82 -7.69
N ILE A 17 0.90 8.76 -8.00
CA ILE A 17 1.28 7.75 -9.00
C ILE A 17 0.86 8.24 -10.38
N ASP A 18 1.83 8.48 -11.27
CA ASP A 18 1.56 8.97 -12.64
C ASP A 18 0.83 7.94 -13.53
N ASP A 19 1.11 6.65 -13.34
CA ASP A 19 0.48 5.57 -14.10
C ASP A 19 -0.93 5.26 -13.57
N GLU A 20 -1.95 5.59 -14.37
CA GLU A 20 -3.36 5.45 -14.01
C GLU A 20 -3.74 4.00 -13.66
N ARG A 21 -3.24 3.01 -14.42
CA ARG A 21 -3.54 1.59 -14.16
C ARG A 21 -2.96 1.13 -12.84
N ARG A 22 -1.73 1.55 -12.52
CA ARG A 22 -1.07 1.26 -11.25
C ARG A 22 -1.77 1.97 -10.10
N ARG A 23 -2.18 3.22 -10.29
CA ARG A 23 -2.94 4.00 -9.31
C ARG A 23 -4.24 3.28 -8.96
N GLU A 24 -5.05 2.95 -9.97
CA GLU A 24 -6.32 2.27 -9.76
C GLU A 24 -6.12 0.87 -9.16
N ALA A 25 -5.11 0.12 -9.62
CA ALA A 25 -4.80 -1.19 -9.04
C ALA A 25 -4.50 -1.15 -7.54
N ILE A 26 -3.71 -0.16 -7.10
CA ILE A 26 -3.36 0.01 -5.69
C ILE A 26 -4.57 0.50 -4.89
N ARG A 27 -5.40 1.37 -5.48
CA ARG A 27 -6.63 1.87 -4.88
C ARG A 27 -7.65 0.77 -4.65
N LEU A 28 -7.94 -0.05 -5.67
CA LEU A 28 -8.85 -1.18 -5.58
C LEU A 28 -8.40 -2.19 -4.52
N TYR A 29 -7.09 -2.47 -4.47
CA TYR A 29 -6.53 -3.41 -3.50
C TYR A 29 -6.54 -2.89 -2.04
N LEU A 30 -6.29 -1.60 -1.82
CA LEU A 30 -6.13 -1.05 -0.45
C LEU A 30 -7.39 -0.38 0.10
N LEU A 31 -8.24 0.21 -0.75
CA LEU A 31 -9.44 0.93 -0.32
C LEU A 31 -10.72 0.10 -0.46
N GLU A 32 -10.79 -0.77 -1.47
CA GLU A 32 -11.97 -1.61 -1.73
C GLU A 32 -11.77 -3.06 -1.29
N ASP A 33 -10.62 -3.37 -0.68
CA ASP A 33 -10.22 -4.70 -0.19
C ASP A 33 -10.30 -5.83 -1.25
N LEU A 34 -10.21 -5.47 -2.53
CA LEU A 34 -10.28 -6.46 -3.60
C LEU A 34 -9.03 -7.34 -3.61
N SER A 35 -9.22 -8.63 -3.89
CA SER A 35 -8.09 -9.54 -4.07
C SER A 35 -7.29 -9.18 -5.32
N LEU A 36 -5.98 -9.50 -5.33
CA LEU A 36 -5.14 -9.28 -6.52
C LEU A 36 -5.71 -9.93 -7.78
N LYS A 37 -6.44 -11.04 -7.63
CA LYS A 37 -7.11 -11.73 -8.72
C LYS A 37 -8.27 -10.90 -9.28
N GLU A 38 -9.13 -10.37 -8.42
CA GLU A 38 -10.23 -9.51 -8.85
C GLU A 38 -9.72 -8.22 -9.51
N VAL A 39 -8.66 -7.62 -8.96
CA VAL A 39 -7.99 -6.45 -9.57
C VAL A 39 -7.38 -6.81 -10.94
N SER A 40 -6.79 -8.00 -11.07
CA SER A 40 -6.26 -8.53 -12.33
C SER A 40 -7.33 -8.66 -13.39
N GLU A 41 -8.48 -9.26 -13.03
CA GLU A 41 -9.62 -9.45 -13.92
C GLU A 41 -10.29 -8.12 -14.28
N THR A 42 -10.39 -7.19 -13.32
CA THR A 42 -11.00 -5.86 -13.51
C THR A 42 -10.17 -4.97 -14.43
N LEU A 43 -8.85 -4.93 -14.25
CA LEU A 43 -7.96 -4.03 -15.00
C LEU A 43 -7.29 -4.71 -16.21
N GLY A 44 -7.44 -6.02 -16.37
CA GLY A 44 -6.74 -6.80 -17.39
C GLY A 44 -5.22 -6.81 -17.22
N VAL A 45 -4.73 -6.65 -15.99
CA VAL A 45 -3.29 -6.60 -15.67
C VAL A 45 -2.85 -7.94 -15.10
N ASN A 46 -1.67 -8.41 -15.47
CA ASN A 46 -1.13 -9.68 -14.96
C ASN A 46 -0.91 -9.64 -13.44
N LEU A 47 -1.31 -10.69 -12.73
CA LEU A 47 -1.10 -10.88 -11.29
C LEU A 47 0.34 -10.63 -10.83
N SER A 48 1.34 -11.08 -11.61
CA SER A 48 2.76 -10.87 -11.29
C SER A 48 3.13 -9.37 -11.31
N THR A 49 2.55 -8.62 -12.24
CA THR A 49 2.71 -7.17 -12.35
C THR A 49 2.07 -6.47 -11.16
N LEU A 50 0.83 -6.85 -10.81
CA LEU A 50 0.13 -6.30 -9.65
C LEU A 50 0.90 -6.55 -8.36
N THR A 51 1.37 -7.78 -8.14
CA THR A 51 2.18 -8.15 -6.98
C THR A 51 3.43 -7.26 -6.86
N THR A 52 4.10 -7.00 -7.99
CA THR A 52 5.27 -6.12 -8.02
C THR A 52 4.91 -4.68 -7.67
N TRP A 53 3.82 -4.15 -8.22
CA TRP A 53 3.35 -2.78 -7.95
C TRP A 53 3.00 -2.57 -6.49
N ILE A 54 2.26 -3.52 -5.91
CA ILE A 54 1.82 -3.48 -4.51
C ILE A 54 3.02 -3.63 -3.56
N SER A 55 3.93 -4.57 -3.85
CA SER A 55 5.14 -4.77 -3.03
C SER A 55 6.02 -3.51 -3.01
N ARG A 56 6.23 -2.87 -4.17
CA ARG A 56 6.99 -1.61 -4.24
C ARG A 56 6.27 -0.46 -3.55
N PHE A 57 4.95 -0.39 -3.65
CA PHE A 57 4.17 0.63 -2.96
C PHE A 57 4.25 0.48 -1.45
N ARG A 58 4.13 -0.75 -0.92
CA ARG A 58 4.32 -1.05 0.51
C ARG A 58 5.71 -0.67 1.01
N GLN A 59 6.76 -1.01 0.26
CA GLN A 59 8.13 -0.59 0.62
C GLN A 59 8.28 0.93 0.67
N LYS A 60 7.68 1.65 -0.29
CA LYS A 60 7.70 3.12 -0.30
C LYS A 60 7.00 3.71 0.92
N LEU A 61 5.85 3.17 1.31
CA LEU A 61 5.12 3.59 2.51
C LEU A 61 5.92 3.31 3.79
N GLN A 62 6.53 2.13 3.91
CA GLN A 62 7.38 1.80 5.05
C GLN A 62 8.55 2.78 5.17
N PHE A 63 9.19 3.13 4.05
CA PHE A 63 10.29 4.10 4.06
C PHE A 63 9.82 5.49 4.52
N LYS A 64 8.66 5.97 4.03
CA LYS A 64 8.13 7.29 4.44
C LYS A 64 7.73 7.37 5.90
N LEU A 65 7.12 6.32 6.44
CA LEU A 65 6.77 6.26 7.87
C LEU A 65 8.04 6.27 8.73
N VAL A 66 9.07 5.53 8.31
CA VAL A 66 10.38 5.54 8.99
C VAL A 66 11.09 6.88 8.86
N GLU A 67 11.03 7.58 7.72
CA GLU A 67 11.64 8.90 7.56
C GLU A 67 11.01 9.97 8.46
N GLU A 68 9.69 9.93 8.71
CA GLU A 68 9.05 10.83 9.68
C GLU A 68 9.40 10.47 11.13
N GLU A 69 9.63 9.19 11.44
CA GLU A 69 10.12 8.74 12.76
C GLU A 69 11.63 8.92 12.96
N SER A 70 12.42 9.10 11.90
CA SER A 70 13.88 9.26 11.95
C SER A 70 14.35 10.60 12.52
N GLY A 71 13.43 11.48 12.93
CA GLY A 71 13.70 12.57 13.87
C GLY A 71 13.95 12.10 15.31
N GLN A 72 13.56 10.88 15.69
CA GLN A 72 13.81 10.28 17.00
C GLN A 72 14.04 8.76 16.90
N ARG A 73 15.29 8.42 16.56
CA ARG A 73 16.17 7.47 17.28
C ARG A 73 15.61 6.11 17.75
N GLU A 74 16.21 5.08 17.13
CA GLU A 74 16.63 3.77 17.68
C GLU A 74 15.56 2.72 18.06
N ASP A 75 15.62 1.66 17.24
CA ASP A 75 15.71 0.25 17.58
C ASP A 75 14.45 -0.63 17.60
N GLU A 76 14.71 -1.82 17.08
CA GLU A 76 14.07 -3.09 17.39
C GLU A 76 12.66 -3.36 16.84
N THR A 77 12.68 -4.14 15.75
CA THR A 77 11.74 -5.24 15.48
C THR A 77 10.30 -4.87 15.18
N LEU A 78 9.92 -4.91 13.90
CA LEU A 78 8.58 -5.41 13.57
C LEU A 78 8.55 -6.13 12.22
N SER A 79 9.30 -7.24 12.16
CA SER A 79 8.86 -8.36 11.35
C SER A 79 7.58 -8.92 12.00
N LEU A 80 6.54 -9.17 11.19
CA LEU A 80 5.24 -9.77 11.53
C LEU A 80 4.16 -8.86 12.16
N LYS A 81 3.31 -8.26 11.31
CA LYS A 81 1.89 -8.68 11.10
C LYS A 81 1.22 -7.78 10.06
N VAL A 82 1.42 -8.10 8.77
CA VAL A 82 0.50 -7.63 7.71
C VAL A 82 -0.34 -8.83 7.26
N LYS A 83 -1.06 -9.40 8.20
CA LYS A 83 -2.23 -10.26 7.98
C LYS A 83 -3.18 -9.94 9.13
N GLU A 84 -4.46 -9.78 8.82
CA GLU A 84 -5.55 -9.29 9.66
C GLU A 84 -5.80 -7.77 9.57
N VAL A 85 -6.23 -7.29 8.40
CA VAL A 85 -7.42 -6.42 8.30
C VAL A 85 -8.08 -6.77 6.98
N CYS A 86 -9.04 -7.69 7.02
CA CYS A 86 -10.42 -7.49 6.56
C CYS A 86 -11.21 -8.79 6.81
N PRO A 87 -12.41 -8.70 7.43
CA PRO A 87 -13.25 -9.85 7.77
C PRO A 87 -13.87 -10.56 6.56
#